data_AF-A0A7K0P344-F1
#
_entry.id   AF-A0A7K0P344-F1
#
_cell.length_a   1.000
_cell.length_b   1.000
_cell.length_c   1.000
_cell.angle_alpha   90.00
_cell.angle_beta   90.00
_cell.angle_gamma   90.00
#
_symmetry.space_group_name_H-M   'P 1'
#
loop_
_entity.id
_entity.type
_entity.pdbx_description
1 polymer ?
#
loop_
_entity_poly.entity_id
_entity_poly.type
_entity_poly.pdbx_seq_one_letter_code
_entity_poly.pdbx_strand_id
1 'polypeptide(L)'
;MTSYASTITIDDLESDPYPVYRRLRAEEPVAWVPAVNAWLVTRAADVETVATRPELFTAEVADSPVDRSFGGPTLMTMDGERHLELRRSLDERYKPRVVATYIDDLVTPIAEEALAALLARSDRKADLLADYFEPISVLSLGAVLGVGHLSAAVLQDWFHGLAMGAINFENDPVKQAISDETAAKIDVELRPMMTRLREEPDNSTIASMLTSGCPVGRARTIDHVMPSLKVILT
;
A
#
# COMPACT_ATOMS: atom_id res chain seq x y z
N MET A 1 -26.58 -29.49 -0.11
CA MET A 1 -25.32 -29.52 -0.89
C MET A 1 -24.45 -28.40 -0.37
N THR A 2 -23.21 -28.69 0.00
CA THR A 2 -22.21 -27.66 0.35
C THR A 2 -21.83 -26.90 -0.93
N SER A 3 -21.92 -25.57 -0.92
CA SER A 3 -21.53 -24.75 -2.07
C SER A 3 -20.03 -24.87 -2.33
N TYR A 4 -19.58 -24.73 -3.59
CA TYR A 4 -18.15 -24.79 -3.92
C TYR A 4 -17.34 -23.78 -3.09
N ALA A 5 -17.90 -22.60 -2.83
CA ALA A 5 -17.25 -21.56 -2.04
C ALA A 5 -16.85 -22.01 -0.62
N SER A 6 -17.60 -22.94 -0.01
CA SER A 6 -17.27 -23.50 1.31
C SER A 6 -16.07 -24.44 1.33
N THR A 7 -15.58 -24.85 0.15
CA THR A 7 -14.43 -25.75 0.00
C THR A 7 -13.12 -25.03 -0.32
N ILE A 8 -13.18 -23.72 -0.62
CA ILE A 8 -12.02 -22.90 -0.93
C ILE A 8 -11.18 -22.71 0.33
N THR A 9 -9.87 -22.90 0.21
CA THR A 9 -8.89 -22.65 1.27
C THR A 9 -8.09 -21.39 1.01
N ILE A 10 -7.33 -20.92 2.02
CA ILE A 10 -6.39 -19.81 1.85
C ILE A 10 -5.28 -20.19 0.86
N ASP A 11 -4.76 -21.42 0.95
CA ASP A 11 -3.71 -21.91 0.04
C ASP A 11 -4.16 -21.92 -1.43
N ASP A 12 -5.42 -22.29 -1.70
CA ASP A 12 -5.97 -22.18 -3.06
C ASP A 12 -5.93 -20.74 -3.59
N LEU A 13 -6.10 -19.75 -2.72
CA LEU A 13 -6.13 -18.33 -3.09
C LEU A 13 -4.72 -17.71 -3.19
N GLU A 14 -3.76 -18.21 -2.43
CA GLU A 14 -2.37 -17.72 -2.42
C GLU A 14 -1.52 -18.38 -3.51
N SER A 15 -1.65 -19.70 -3.71
CA SER A 15 -0.78 -20.49 -4.58
C SER A 15 -1.19 -20.42 -6.07
N ASP A 16 -2.48 -20.61 -6.38
CA ASP A 16 -3.03 -20.45 -7.73
C ASP A 16 -4.54 -20.12 -7.67
N PRO A 17 -4.92 -18.84 -7.57
CA PRO A 17 -6.32 -18.46 -7.42
C PRO A 17 -7.14 -18.56 -8.72
N TYR A 18 -6.49 -18.71 -9.88
CA TYR A 18 -7.18 -18.60 -11.18
C TYR A 18 -8.21 -19.71 -11.44
N PRO A 19 -7.97 -20.99 -11.06
CA PRO A 19 -8.99 -22.03 -11.09
C PRO A 19 -10.21 -21.70 -10.21
N VAL A 20 -9.99 -21.18 -9.00
CA VAL A 20 -11.06 -20.77 -8.07
C VAL A 20 -11.90 -19.67 -8.71
N TYR A 21 -11.27 -18.60 -9.18
CA TYR A 21 -11.97 -17.49 -9.81
C TYR A 21 -12.71 -17.91 -11.08
N ARG A 22 -12.15 -18.83 -11.87
CA ARG A 22 -12.81 -19.36 -13.07
C ARG A 22 -14.11 -20.06 -12.71
N ARG A 23 -14.09 -20.90 -11.68
CA ARG A 23 -15.27 -21.65 -11.26
C ARG A 23 -16.32 -20.76 -10.60
N LEU A 24 -15.91 -19.85 -9.72
CA LEU A 24 -16.82 -18.85 -9.14
C LEU A 24 -17.53 -18.03 -10.23
N ARG A 25 -16.81 -17.51 -11.23
CA ARG A 25 -17.45 -16.77 -12.34
C ARG A 25 -18.54 -17.56 -13.07
N ALA A 26 -18.34 -18.87 -13.24
CA ALA A 26 -19.24 -19.75 -13.97
C ALA A 26 -20.46 -20.19 -13.13
N GLU A 27 -20.23 -20.58 -11.88
CA GLU A 27 -21.21 -21.26 -11.04
C GLU A 27 -21.82 -20.34 -9.96
N GLU A 28 -20.99 -19.57 -9.26
CA GLU A 28 -21.35 -18.79 -8.07
C GLU A 28 -20.59 -17.44 -8.06
N PRO A 29 -20.95 -16.47 -8.92
CA PRO A 29 -20.12 -15.28 -9.20
C PRO A 29 -20.03 -14.28 -8.04
N VAL A 30 -20.99 -14.36 -7.13
CA VAL A 30 -21.01 -13.68 -5.83
C VAL A 30 -21.22 -14.77 -4.78
N ALA A 31 -20.19 -15.03 -3.98
CA ALA A 31 -20.21 -16.14 -3.03
C ALA A 31 -19.53 -15.77 -1.72
N TRP A 32 -20.13 -16.20 -0.60
CA TRP A 32 -19.49 -16.13 0.71
C TRP A 32 -18.40 -17.21 0.80
N VAL A 33 -17.16 -16.81 1.07
CA VAL A 33 -16.01 -17.70 1.24
C VAL A 33 -15.58 -17.69 2.71
N PRO A 34 -15.91 -18.74 3.49
CA PRO A 34 -15.61 -18.79 4.91
C PRO A 34 -14.13 -18.66 5.25
N ALA A 35 -13.24 -19.18 4.41
CA ALA A 35 -11.79 -19.18 4.64
C ALA A 35 -11.19 -17.77 4.76
N VAL A 36 -11.80 -16.76 4.13
CA VAL A 36 -11.38 -15.35 4.18
C VAL A 36 -12.45 -14.44 4.80
N ASN A 37 -13.51 -15.02 5.37
CA ASN A 37 -14.62 -14.31 6.00
C ASN A 37 -15.18 -13.14 5.14
N ALA A 38 -15.30 -13.36 3.82
CA ALA A 38 -15.68 -12.31 2.88
C ALA A 38 -16.58 -12.82 1.75
N TRP A 39 -17.34 -11.90 1.15
CA TRP A 39 -18.01 -12.11 -0.12
C TRP A 39 -17.02 -11.88 -1.26
N LEU A 40 -16.77 -12.90 -2.08
CA LEU A 40 -16.02 -12.74 -3.32
C LEU A 40 -16.96 -12.41 -4.48
N VAL A 41 -16.61 -11.34 -5.20
CA VAL A 41 -17.28 -10.91 -6.44
C VAL A 41 -16.29 -11.10 -7.58
N THR A 42 -16.63 -11.93 -8.57
CA THR A 42 -15.62 -12.47 -9.51
C THR A 42 -15.86 -12.15 -10.99
N ARG A 43 -17.05 -11.68 -11.37
CA ARG A 43 -17.33 -11.21 -12.73
C ARG A 43 -16.96 -9.74 -12.86
N ALA A 44 -16.31 -9.38 -13.96
CA ALA A 44 -15.81 -8.02 -14.18
C ALA A 44 -16.89 -6.94 -14.02
N ALA A 45 -18.09 -7.15 -14.58
CA ALA A 45 -19.20 -6.19 -14.47
C ALA A 45 -19.70 -6.01 -13.02
N ASP A 46 -19.68 -7.09 -12.22
CA ASP A 46 -20.10 -7.04 -10.82
C ASP A 46 -19.01 -6.36 -9.97
N VAL A 47 -17.73 -6.65 -10.24
CA VAL A 47 -16.58 -5.97 -9.61
C VAL A 47 -16.60 -4.47 -9.91
N GLU A 48 -16.84 -4.06 -11.15
CA GLU A 48 -16.95 -2.66 -11.53
C GLU A 48 -18.13 -1.99 -10.80
N THR A 49 -19.27 -2.67 -10.70
CA THR A 49 -20.43 -2.16 -9.96
C THR A 49 -20.11 -1.93 -8.48
N VAL A 50 -19.39 -2.86 -7.84
CA VAL A 50 -18.97 -2.72 -6.44
C VAL A 50 -17.94 -1.59 -6.29
N ALA A 51 -16.94 -1.53 -7.17
CA ALA A 51 -15.83 -0.59 -7.07
C ALA A 51 -16.19 0.87 -7.41
N THR A 52 -17.33 1.11 -8.06
CA THR A 52 -17.72 2.44 -8.55
C THR A 52 -18.96 3.03 -7.88
N ARG A 53 -19.56 2.31 -6.92
CA ARG A 53 -20.78 2.74 -6.21
C ARG A 53 -20.54 2.85 -4.69
N PRO A 54 -19.75 3.85 -4.23
CA PRO A 54 -19.46 4.03 -2.81
C PRO A 54 -20.71 4.30 -1.96
N GLU A 55 -21.80 4.77 -2.57
CA GLU A 55 -23.10 4.93 -1.91
C GLU A 55 -23.79 3.60 -1.57
N LEU A 56 -23.36 2.49 -2.20
CA LEU A 56 -23.83 1.13 -1.92
C LEU A 56 -22.76 0.27 -1.25
N PHE A 57 -21.50 0.47 -1.60
CA PHE A 57 -20.35 -0.32 -1.16
C PHE A 57 -19.27 0.62 -0.62
N THR A 58 -19.37 0.93 0.67
CA THR A 58 -18.41 1.81 1.35
C THR A 58 -17.01 1.19 1.41
N ALA A 59 -15.99 2.04 1.36
CA ALA A 59 -14.62 1.65 1.67
C ALA A 59 -14.38 1.47 3.19
N GLU A 60 -15.30 1.95 4.02
CA GLU A 60 -15.23 1.84 5.48
C GLU A 60 -15.65 0.42 5.91
N VAL A 61 -14.67 -0.36 6.37
CA VAL A 61 -14.87 -1.75 6.81
C VAL A 61 -14.66 -1.84 8.32
N ALA A 62 -15.66 -2.35 9.03
CA ALA A 62 -15.52 -2.69 10.44
C ALA A 62 -14.44 -3.76 10.61
N ASP A 63 -13.54 -3.58 11.57
CA ASP A 63 -12.40 -4.48 11.83
C ASP A 63 -11.46 -4.67 10.62
N SER A 64 -11.30 -3.63 9.80
CA SER A 64 -10.37 -3.61 8.66
C SER A 64 -8.93 -3.97 9.08
N PRO A 65 -8.33 -5.04 8.51
CA PRO A 65 -6.92 -5.38 8.76
C PRO A 65 -5.96 -4.24 8.41
N VAL A 66 -6.27 -3.50 7.33
CA VAL A 66 -5.53 -2.30 6.90
C VAL A 66 -5.55 -1.23 7.99
N ASP A 67 -6.73 -0.91 8.54
CA ASP A 67 -6.82 0.11 9.60
C ASP A 67 -6.17 -0.37 10.89
N ARG A 68 -6.31 -1.66 11.23
CA ARG A 68 -5.67 -2.23 12.42
C ARG A 68 -4.15 -2.17 12.32
N SER A 69 -3.58 -2.48 11.17
CA SER A 69 -2.14 -2.48 10.94
C SER A 69 -1.53 -1.09 10.84
N PHE A 70 -2.25 -0.14 10.26
CA PHE A 70 -1.69 1.17 9.96
C PHE A 70 -2.12 2.27 10.93
N GLY A 71 -3.02 1.95 11.87
CA GLY A 71 -3.56 2.90 12.83
C GLY A 71 -4.61 3.81 12.20
N GLY A 72 -5.45 3.23 11.33
CA GLY A 72 -6.41 3.91 10.47
C GLY A 72 -7.42 4.83 11.18
N PRO A 73 -8.29 5.50 10.40
CA PRO A 73 -8.57 5.23 9.00
C PRO A 73 -7.46 5.70 8.05
N THR A 74 -7.37 5.08 6.88
CA THR A 74 -6.39 5.38 5.83
C THR A 74 -7.07 5.96 4.58
N LEU A 75 -6.30 6.49 3.64
CA LEU A 75 -6.82 6.97 2.36
C LEU A 75 -7.64 5.89 1.62
N MET A 76 -7.32 4.60 1.79
CA MET A 76 -8.03 3.49 1.15
C MET A 76 -9.30 3.04 1.87
N THR A 77 -9.49 3.45 3.13
CA THR A 77 -10.57 2.97 4.02
C THR A 77 -11.47 4.12 4.49
N MET A 78 -11.54 5.20 3.70
CA MET A 78 -12.39 6.36 3.94
C MET A 78 -13.26 6.66 2.74
N ASP A 79 -14.43 7.24 2.99
CA ASP A 79 -15.30 7.79 1.96
C ASP A 79 -15.51 9.31 2.10
N GLY A 80 -16.10 9.91 1.06
CA GLY A 80 -16.59 11.29 1.06
C GLY A 80 -15.49 12.35 1.19
N GLU A 81 -15.81 13.45 1.88
CA GLU A 81 -14.92 14.61 1.97
C GLU A 81 -13.59 14.30 2.65
N ARG A 82 -13.56 13.39 3.64
CA ARG A 82 -12.32 12.99 4.32
C ARG A 82 -11.35 12.32 3.35
N HIS A 83 -11.86 11.39 2.54
CA HIS A 83 -11.08 10.77 1.47
C HIS A 83 -10.63 11.81 0.44
N LEU A 84 -11.54 12.66 -0.06
CA LEU A 84 -11.21 13.68 -1.07
C LEU A 84 -10.18 14.70 -0.57
N GLU A 85 -10.20 15.05 0.72
CA GLU A 85 -9.22 15.94 1.31
C GLU A 85 -7.80 15.36 1.24
N LEU A 86 -7.59 14.14 1.73
CA LEU A 86 -6.28 13.48 1.67
C LEU A 86 -5.89 13.12 0.24
N ARG A 87 -6.83 12.66 -0.59
CA ARG A 87 -6.60 12.33 -2.00
C ARG A 87 -6.04 13.53 -2.78
N ARG A 88 -6.64 14.71 -2.59
CA ARG A 88 -6.22 15.96 -3.24
C ARG A 88 -4.81 16.39 -2.84
N SER A 89 -4.36 16.05 -1.63
CA SER A 89 -3.00 16.35 -1.19
C SER A 89 -1.92 15.62 -2.00
N LEU A 90 -2.28 14.55 -2.71
CA LEU A 90 -1.38 13.77 -3.57
C LEU A 90 -1.42 14.25 -5.03
N ASP A 91 -2.52 14.85 -5.48
CA ASP A 91 -2.78 15.06 -6.91
C ASP A 91 -1.67 15.83 -7.65
N GLU A 92 -1.04 16.83 -7.04
CA GLU A 92 0.00 17.60 -7.72
C GLU A 92 1.23 16.76 -8.10
N ARG A 93 1.59 15.79 -7.25
CA ARG A 93 2.76 14.93 -7.42
C ARG A 93 2.49 13.76 -8.36
N TYR A 94 1.26 13.24 -8.33
CA TYR A 94 0.87 12.06 -9.11
C TYR A 94 0.11 12.40 -10.40
N LYS A 95 0.12 13.68 -10.84
CA LYS A 95 -0.36 14.07 -12.17
C LYS A 95 0.42 13.31 -13.25
N PRO A 96 -0.23 12.81 -14.32
CA PRO A 96 0.43 12.02 -15.37
C PRO A 96 1.70 12.66 -15.94
N ARG A 97 1.69 13.99 -16.16
CA ARG A 97 2.85 14.73 -16.66
C ARG A 97 4.03 14.71 -15.69
N VAL A 98 3.77 14.74 -14.37
CA VAL A 98 4.81 14.72 -13.34
C VAL A 98 5.35 13.30 -13.18
N VAL A 99 4.48 12.30 -13.16
CA VAL A 99 4.89 10.88 -13.09
C VAL A 99 5.72 10.48 -14.30
N ALA A 100 5.41 11.00 -15.49
CA ALA A 100 6.21 10.76 -16.68
C ALA A 100 7.67 11.23 -16.54
N THR A 101 7.94 12.31 -15.79
CA THR A 101 9.32 12.76 -15.56
C THR A 101 10.04 11.86 -14.56
N TYR A 102 9.33 11.20 -13.64
CA TYR A 102 9.95 10.28 -12.68
C TYR A 102 10.60 9.08 -13.37
N ILE A 103 10.10 8.64 -14.53
CA ILE A 103 10.69 7.49 -15.24
C ILE A 103 12.14 7.78 -15.63
N ASP A 104 12.38 8.91 -16.28
CA ASP A 104 13.70 9.26 -16.80
C ASP A 104 14.59 9.86 -15.69
N ASP A 105 14.04 10.72 -14.83
CA ASP A 105 14.83 11.48 -13.85
C ASP A 105 15.14 10.69 -12.57
N LEU A 106 14.37 9.63 -12.28
CA LEU A 106 14.44 8.91 -11.00
C LEU A 106 14.54 7.39 -11.18
N VAL A 107 13.57 6.76 -11.84
CA VAL A 107 13.47 5.29 -11.90
C VAL A 107 14.58 4.69 -12.76
N THR A 108 14.86 5.26 -13.93
CA THR A 108 15.91 4.78 -14.85
C THR A 108 17.29 4.80 -14.20
N PRO A 109 17.75 5.92 -13.59
CA PRO A 109 19.03 5.94 -12.86
C PRO A 109 19.12 4.87 -11.76
N ILE A 110 18.07 4.69 -10.96
CA ILE A 110 18.04 3.67 -9.90
C ILE A 110 18.16 2.27 -10.50
N ALA A 111 17.45 2.00 -11.59
CA ALA A 111 17.50 0.72 -12.29
C ALA A 111 18.88 0.44 -12.92
N GLU A 112 19.53 1.46 -13.46
CA GLU A 112 20.88 1.35 -14.01
C GLU A 112 21.91 1.06 -12.92
N GLU A 113 21.82 1.73 -11.76
CA GLU A 113 22.69 1.49 -10.61
C GLU A 113 22.49 0.07 -10.04
N ALA A 114 21.24 -0.37 -9.86
CA ALA A 114 20.92 -1.71 -9.41
C ALA A 114 21.45 -2.78 -10.39
N LEU A 115 21.29 -2.55 -11.69
CA LEU A 115 21.82 -3.46 -12.72
C LEU A 115 23.36 -3.50 -12.70
N ALA A 116 24.02 -2.34 -12.59
CA ALA A 116 25.47 -2.27 -12.53
C ALA A 116 26.03 -3.03 -11.32
N ALA A 117 25.38 -2.89 -10.15
CA ALA A 117 25.74 -3.64 -8.94
C ALA A 117 25.61 -5.16 -9.13
N LEU A 118 24.54 -5.61 -9.79
CA LEU A 118 24.35 -7.02 -10.12
C LEU A 118 25.41 -7.54 -11.11
N LEU A 119 25.72 -6.76 -12.14
CA LEU A 119 26.70 -7.14 -13.16
C LEU A 119 28.13 -7.25 -12.60
N ALA A 120 28.43 -6.51 -11.52
CA ALA A 120 29.71 -6.53 -10.83
C ALA A 120 29.92 -7.77 -9.94
N ARG A 121 28.87 -8.55 -9.64
CA ARG A 121 28.99 -9.80 -8.86
C ARG A 121 29.76 -10.86 -9.64
N SER A 122 30.70 -11.52 -8.98
CA SER A 122 31.59 -12.52 -9.60
C SER A 122 30.88 -13.83 -9.95
N ASP A 123 29.82 -14.19 -9.23
CA ASP A 123 29.06 -15.42 -9.45
C ASP A 123 27.98 -15.30 -10.53
N ARG A 124 27.69 -14.06 -10.98
CA ARG A 124 26.67 -13.74 -11.99
C ARG A 124 25.29 -14.31 -11.65
N LYS A 125 24.96 -14.42 -10.36
CA LYS A 125 23.66 -14.88 -9.86
C LYS A 125 22.92 -13.73 -9.18
N ALA A 126 21.60 -13.72 -9.38
CA ALA A 126 20.70 -12.78 -8.74
C ALA A 126 19.32 -13.41 -8.61
N ASP A 127 18.63 -13.08 -7.51
CA ASP A 127 17.18 -13.14 -7.47
C ASP A 127 16.67 -11.79 -8.00
N LEU A 128 16.09 -11.78 -9.20
CA LEU A 128 15.66 -10.51 -9.81
C LEU A 128 14.56 -9.81 -9.01
N LEU A 129 13.78 -10.51 -8.19
CA LEU A 129 12.81 -9.86 -7.33
C LEU A 129 13.53 -9.08 -6.22
N ALA A 130 14.29 -9.79 -5.39
CA ALA A 130 14.94 -9.21 -4.22
C ALA A 130 16.11 -8.28 -4.57
N ASP A 131 16.87 -8.60 -5.62
CA ASP A 131 18.10 -7.87 -5.99
C ASP A 131 17.88 -6.76 -7.03
N TYR A 132 16.74 -6.72 -7.72
CA TYR A 132 16.49 -5.75 -8.80
C TYR A 132 15.14 -5.04 -8.68
N PHE A 133 14.03 -5.77 -8.77
CA PHE A 133 12.71 -5.17 -8.86
C PHE A 133 12.26 -4.48 -7.56
N GLU A 134 12.43 -5.14 -6.42
CA GLU A 134 12.06 -4.54 -5.13
C GLU A 134 12.89 -3.29 -4.80
N PRO A 135 14.25 -3.29 -4.91
CA PRO A 135 15.05 -2.08 -4.71
C PRO A 135 14.64 -0.91 -5.59
N ILE A 136 14.37 -1.14 -6.88
CA ILE A 136 13.92 -0.09 -7.80
C ILE A 136 12.60 0.51 -7.32
N SER A 137 11.65 -0.34 -6.95
CA SER A 137 10.33 0.08 -6.47
C SER A 137 10.44 0.94 -5.21
N VAL A 138 11.08 0.43 -4.17
CA VAL A 138 11.11 1.09 -2.87
C VAL A 138 11.95 2.37 -2.88
N LEU A 139 13.08 2.40 -3.60
CA LEU A 139 13.91 3.60 -3.70
C LEU A 139 13.22 4.70 -4.50
N SER A 140 12.55 4.34 -5.60
CA SER A 140 11.76 5.30 -6.39
C SER A 140 10.65 5.91 -5.55
N LEU A 141 9.91 5.07 -4.82
CA LEU A 141 8.88 5.53 -3.90
C LEU A 141 9.45 6.42 -2.79
N GLY A 142 10.55 5.99 -2.15
CA GLY A 142 11.20 6.70 -1.06
C GLY A 142 11.65 8.10 -1.47
N ALA A 143 12.21 8.24 -2.68
CA ALA A 143 12.58 9.55 -3.24
C ALA A 143 11.37 10.47 -3.46
N VAL A 144 10.27 9.96 -4.00
CA VAL A 144 9.03 10.74 -4.22
C VAL A 144 8.37 11.14 -2.90
N LEU A 145 8.43 10.26 -1.89
CA LEU A 145 7.88 10.51 -0.56
C LEU A 145 8.68 11.52 0.26
N GLY A 146 9.97 11.69 -0.04
CA GLY A 146 10.91 12.52 0.73
C GLY A 146 11.75 11.74 1.73
N VAL A 147 11.68 10.41 1.72
CA VAL A 147 12.44 9.52 2.63
C VAL A 147 13.66 8.88 1.93
N GLY A 148 14.18 9.51 0.88
CA GLY A 148 15.32 9.00 0.10
C GLY A 148 16.65 8.86 0.86
N HIS A 149 16.70 9.21 2.15
CA HIS A 149 17.82 8.92 3.04
C HIS A 149 17.79 7.47 3.57
N LEU A 150 16.65 6.78 3.47
CA LEU A 150 16.49 5.39 3.87
C LEU A 150 17.02 4.46 2.78
N SER A 151 17.65 3.35 3.19
CA SER A 151 18.15 2.34 2.26
C SER A 151 17.00 1.47 1.71
N ALA A 152 17.26 0.81 0.57
CA ALA A 152 16.33 -0.17 0.01
C ALA A 152 15.97 -1.26 1.04
N ALA A 153 16.96 -1.78 1.77
CA ALA A 153 16.75 -2.80 2.78
C ALA A 153 15.76 -2.36 3.87
N VAL A 154 15.88 -1.13 4.39
CA VAL A 154 14.96 -0.61 5.40
C VAL A 154 13.53 -0.50 4.84
N LEU A 155 13.40 0.01 3.62
CA LEU A 155 12.09 0.18 2.98
C LEU A 155 11.44 -1.16 2.59
N GLN A 156 12.23 -2.16 2.16
CA GLN A 156 11.78 -3.53 1.91
C GLN A 156 11.32 -4.20 3.21
N ASP A 157 12.11 -4.10 4.28
CA ASP A 157 11.74 -4.63 5.60
C ASP A 157 10.42 -4.01 6.09
N TRP A 158 10.22 -2.71 5.86
CA TRP A 158 8.97 -2.03 6.17
C TRP A 158 7.81 -2.54 5.32
N PHE A 159 7.98 -2.63 4.01
CA PHE A 159 6.98 -3.16 3.08
C PHE A 159 6.54 -4.58 3.48
N HIS A 160 7.48 -5.51 3.64
CA HIS A 160 7.17 -6.89 4.00
C HIS A 160 6.52 -6.97 5.39
N GLY A 161 7.04 -6.23 6.37
CA GLY A 161 6.51 -6.24 7.73
C GLY A 161 5.09 -5.67 7.84
N LEU A 162 4.80 -4.57 7.14
CA LEU A 162 3.46 -3.99 7.06
C LEU A 162 2.48 -4.91 6.32
N ALA A 163 2.91 -5.52 5.22
CA ALA A 163 2.08 -6.44 4.43
C ALA A 163 1.55 -7.60 5.27
N MET A 164 2.35 -8.14 6.20
CA MET A 164 1.94 -9.25 7.07
C MET A 164 0.61 -9.00 7.78
N GLY A 165 0.32 -7.76 8.19
CA GLY A 165 -0.93 -7.43 8.86
C GLY A 165 -2.03 -6.93 7.91
N ALA A 166 -1.67 -6.18 6.86
CA ALA A 166 -2.63 -5.61 5.91
C ALA A 166 -3.43 -6.68 5.14
N ILE A 167 -2.85 -7.86 4.91
CA ILE A 167 -3.50 -9.00 4.24
C ILE A 167 -3.82 -10.17 5.19
N ASN A 168 -3.86 -9.93 6.50
CA ASN A 168 -4.12 -10.96 7.53
C ASN A 168 -5.61 -11.29 7.70
N PHE A 169 -6.25 -11.83 6.65
CA PHE A 169 -7.68 -12.15 6.65
C PHE A 169 -8.05 -13.31 7.59
N GLU A 170 -7.06 -14.11 8.00
CA GLU A 170 -7.18 -15.25 8.91
C GLU A 170 -7.04 -14.88 10.39
N ASN A 171 -6.69 -13.64 10.71
CA ASN A 171 -6.43 -13.15 12.08
C ASN A 171 -5.28 -13.87 12.81
N ASP A 172 -4.18 -14.15 12.12
CA ASP A 172 -2.98 -14.73 12.72
C ASP A 172 -2.28 -13.71 13.65
N PRO A 173 -2.14 -13.99 14.96
CA PRO A 173 -1.53 -13.06 15.92
C PRO A 173 -0.02 -12.85 15.69
N VAL A 174 0.70 -13.81 15.09
CA VAL A 174 2.13 -13.69 14.80
C VAL A 174 2.34 -12.73 13.63
N LYS A 175 1.55 -12.88 12.55
CA LYS A 175 1.57 -11.93 11.42
C LYS A 175 1.25 -10.51 11.89
N GLN A 176 0.27 -10.37 12.80
CA GLN A 176 -0.09 -9.08 13.37
C GLN A 176 1.04 -8.46 14.21
N ALA A 177 1.73 -9.26 15.04
CA ALA A 177 2.82 -8.75 15.88
C ALA A 177 3.99 -8.19 15.05
N ILE A 178 4.31 -8.83 13.91
CA ILE A 178 5.33 -8.34 12.96
C ILE A 178 4.92 -6.98 12.36
N SER A 179 3.66 -6.86 11.95
CA SER A 179 3.09 -5.61 11.43
C SER A 179 3.10 -4.50 12.49
N ASP A 180 2.71 -4.81 13.74
CA ASP A 180 2.69 -3.85 14.85
C ASP A 180 4.12 -3.32 15.17
N GLU A 181 5.13 -4.21 15.19
CA GLU A 181 6.53 -3.81 15.40
C GLU A 181 7.03 -2.92 14.26
N THR A 182 6.69 -3.27 13.03
CA THR A 182 7.09 -2.51 11.83
C THR A 182 6.44 -1.13 11.82
N ALA A 183 5.14 -1.04 12.10
CA ALA A 183 4.42 0.21 12.19
C ALA A 183 5.02 1.14 13.27
N ALA A 184 5.44 0.58 14.41
CA ALA A 184 6.09 1.34 15.47
C ALA A 184 7.47 1.87 15.05
N LYS A 185 8.27 1.10 14.30
CA LYS A 185 9.56 1.58 13.74
C LYS A 185 9.35 2.76 12.80
N ILE A 186 8.35 2.68 11.92
CA ILE A 186 7.99 3.76 11.00
C ILE A 186 7.55 5.01 11.78
N ASP A 187 6.75 4.85 12.82
CA ASP A 187 6.34 5.98 13.68
C ASP A 187 7.54 6.68 14.31
N VAL A 188 8.51 5.93 14.81
CA VAL A 188 9.73 6.47 15.41
C VAL A 188 10.57 7.23 14.38
N GLU A 189 10.73 6.67 13.18
CA GLU A 189 11.57 7.26 12.13
C GLU A 189 10.93 8.50 11.50
N LEU A 190 9.63 8.44 11.16
CA LEU A 190 9.00 9.47 10.35
C LEU A 190 8.41 10.62 11.17
N ARG A 191 8.04 10.41 12.45
CA ARG A 191 7.41 11.46 13.27
C ARG A 191 8.30 12.70 13.49
N PRO A 192 9.62 12.59 13.76
CA PRO A 192 10.49 13.76 13.85
C PRO A 192 10.54 14.55 12.53
N MET A 193 10.67 13.82 11.41
CA MET A 193 10.67 14.42 10.07
C MET A 193 9.35 15.15 9.78
N MET A 194 8.21 14.50 10.01
CA MET A 194 6.89 15.09 9.79
C MET A 194 6.65 16.30 10.70
N THR A 195 7.19 16.29 11.93
CA THR A 195 7.12 17.45 12.83
C THR A 195 7.82 18.66 12.23
N ARG A 196 9.04 18.47 11.68
CA ARG A 196 9.77 19.53 10.96
C ARG A 196 9.00 20.00 9.73
N LEU A 197 8.47 19.09 8.92
CA LEU A 197 7.76 19.42 7.67
C LEU A 197 6.43 20.16 7.87
N ARG A 198 5.85 20.12 9.08
CA ARG A 198 4.67 20.93 9.41
C ARG A 198 5.01 22.41 9.59
N GLU A 199 6.23 22.72 10.00
CA GLU A 199 6.72 24.09 10.20
C GLU A 199 7.48 24.60 8.96
N GLU A 200 8.29 23.73 8.36
CA GLU A 200 9.17 24.01 7.23
C GLU A 200 8.96 22.96 6.12
N PRO A 201 7.84 23.04 5.36
CA PRO A 201 7.54 22.07 4.31
C PRO A 201 8.54 22.18 3.16
N ASP A 202 9.00 21.03 2.69
CA ASP A 202 9.79 20.90 1.46
C ASP A 202 8.90 20.44 0.29
N ASN A 203 9.52 20.06 -0.83
CA ASN A 203 8.81 19.59 -2.02
C ASN A 203 8.48 18.09 -1.98
N SER A 204 8.47 17.44 -0.81
CA SER A 204 8.14 16.01 -0.69
C SER A 204 6.64 15.73 -0.70
N THR A 205 6.26 14.48 -1.00
CA THR A 205 4.85 14.06 -0.88
C THR A 205 4.36 14.13 0.56
N ILE A 206 5.22 13.79 1.54
CA ILE A 206 4.87 13.89 2.98
C ILE A 206 4.54 15.35 3.35
N ALA A 207 5.35 16.32 2.92
CA ALA A 207 5.07 17.74 3.16
C ALA A 207 3.74 18.18 2.51
N SER A 208 3.46 17.71 1.29
CA SER A 208 2.19 17.96 0.60
C SER A 208 0.99 17.36 1.37
N MET A 209 1.09 16.13 1.86
CA MET A 209 0.03 15.50 2.66
C MET A 209 -0.25 16.28 3.94
N LEU A 210 0.80 16.85 4.56
CA LEU A 210 0.67 17.66 5.77
C LEU A 210 0.05 19.04 5.51
N THR A 211 0.32 19.68 4.37
CA THR A 211 0.03 21.12 4.20
C THR A 211 -0.97 21.46 3.09
N SER A 212 -1.05 20.64 2.03
CA SER A 212 -1.87 20.95 0.86
C SER A 212 -3.36 21.03 1.21
N GLY A 213 -4.02 22.12 0.81
CA GLY A 213 -5.43 22.38 1.13
C GLY A 213 -5.71 22.90 2.55
N CYS A 214 -4.69 23.06 3.41
CA CYS A 214 -4.84 23.71 4.71
C CYS A 214 -4.79 25.25 4.58
N PRO A 215 -5.38 26.00 5.54
CA PRO A 215 -5.16 27.45 5.64
C PRO A 215 -3.67 27.80 5.77
N VAL A 216 -3.27 28.99 5.31
CA VAL A 216 -1.88 29.46 5.41
C VAL A 216 -1.38 29.39 6.86
N GLY A 217 -0.21 28.78 7.05
CA GLY A 217 0.38 28.57 8.37
C GLY A 217 -0.26 27.45 9.19
N ARG A 218 -1.10 26.59 8.58
CA ARG A 218 -1.66 25.39 9.20
C ARG A 218 -1.22 24.14 8.46
N ALA A 219 -1.15 23.04 9.19
CA ALA A 219 -0.89 21.71 8.67
C ALA A 219 -1.80 20.69 9.39
N ARG A 220 -2.14 19.61 8.68
CA ARG A 220 -2.79 18.42 9.25
C ARG A 220 -1.95 17.84 10.39
N THR A 221 -2.61 17.09 11.26
CA THR A 221 -1.90 16.37 12.33
C THR A 221 -1.14 15.18 11.74
N ILE A 222 -0.04 14.79 12.39
CA ILE A 222 0.73 13.61 11.99
C ILE A 222 -0.16 12.36 12.08
N ASP A 223 -0.98 12.23 13.12
CA ASP A 223 -1.83 11.06 13.33
C ASP A 223 -2.94 10.94 12.28
N HIS A 224 -3.29 12.03 11.58
CA HIS A 224 -4.22 11.99 10.46
C HIS A 224 -3.55 11.58 9.14
N VAL A 225 -2.25 11.82 8.98
CA VAL A 225 -1.50 11.53 7.75
C VAL A 225 -0.77 10.19 7.80
N MET A 226 -0.23 9.84 8.97
CA MET A 226 0.62 8.66 9.19
C MET A 226 -0.03 7.34 8.73
N PRO A 227 -1.33 7.07 8.98
CA PRO A 227 -1.93 5.82 8.54
C PRO A 227 -1.93 5.67 7.01
N SER A 228 -2.24 6.76 6.30
CA SER A 228 -2.19 6.79 4.83
C SER A 228 -0.75 6.70 4.29
N LEU A 229 0.21 7.27 5.01
CA LEU A 229 1.63 7.15 4.64
C LEU A 229 2.13 5.71 4.76
N LYS A 230 1.74 4.98 5.81
CA LYS A 230 2.05 3.55 5.99
C LYS A 230 1.46 2.71 4.86
N VAL A 231 0.22 2.99 4.43
CA VAL A 231 -0.37 2.36 3.23
C VAL A 231 0.51 2.58 2.00
N ILE A 232 0.98 3.81 1.77
CA ILE A 232 1.77 4.12 0.59
C ILE A 232 3.16 3.45 0.63
N LEU A 233 3.68 3.15 1.81
CA LEU A 233 4.95 2.44 2.04
C LEU A 233 4.82 0.90 1.95
N THR A 234 3.60 0.38 1.85
CA THR A 234 3.29 -1.05 1.68
C THR A 234 2.87 -1.33 0.24
#